data_AF-A0AAD5N4Z8-F1
#
_entry.id   AF-A0AAD5N4Z8-F1
#
_cell.length_a   1.000
_cell.length_b   1.000
_cell.length_c   1.000
_cell.angle_alpha   90.00
_cell.angle_beta   90.00
_cell.angle_gamma   90.00
#
_symmetry.space_group_name_H-M   'P 1'
#
loop_
_entity.id
_entity.type
_entity.pdbx_description
1 polymer ?
#
loop_
_entity_poly.entity_id
_entity_poly.type
_entity_poly.pdbx_seq_one_letter_code
_entity_poly.pdbx_strand_id
1 'polypeptide(L)'
;VIYVNHVSSRPDPFIGRVGTVPFLSRVCSRSPTVRLWLERSDDGSTDTTKHITLWKSPFSGRRSSKLVITSSGVSLNVEESRCP
;
A
#
# COMPACT_ATOMS: atom_id res chain seq x y z
N VAL A 1 12.46 2.40 12.70
CA VAL A 1 11.89 1.04 12.83
C VAL A 1 10.85 0.85 11.74
N ILE A 2 10.96 -0.24 10.97
CA ILE A 2 9.97 -0.62 9.96
C ILE A 2 9.40 -1.97 10.38
N TYR A 3 8.09 -2.12 10.28
CA TYR A 3 7.40 -3.41 10.47
C TYR A 3 6.54 -3.70 9.26
N VAL A 4 6.44 -5.00 8.96
CA VAL A 4 5.56 -5.52 7.92
C VAL A 4 4.32 -6.07 8.61
N ASN A 5 3.15 -5.74 8.09
CA ASN A 5 1.89 -6.30 8.55
C ASN A 5 1.24 -7.00 7.37
N HIS A 6 0.85 -8.26 7.57
CA HIS A 6 0.07 -9.00 6.58
C HIS A 6 -1.37 -8.51 6.57
N VAL A 7 -2.08 -8.83 5.50
CA VAL A 7 -3.50 -8.53 5.35
C VAL A 7 -4.33 -9.80 5.45
N SER A 8 -5.55 -9.65 5.93
CA SER A 8 -6.54 -10.72 6.01
C SER A 8 -7.82 -10.30 5.32
N SER A 9 -8.45 -11.23 4.62
CA SER A 9 -9.81 -11.09 4.12
C SER A 9 -10.79 -11.10 5.30
N ARG A 10 -11.61 -10.05 5.44
CA ARG A 10 -12.66 -9.98 6.46
C ARG A 10 -13.98 -9.48 5.86
N PRO A 11 -15.14 -9.99 6.32
CA PRO A 11 -16.42 -9.45 5.92
C PRO A 11 -16.53 -7.97 6.30
N ASP A 12 -16.89 -7.12 5.34
CA ASP A 12 -17.26 -5.74 5.58
C ASP A 12 -18.76 -5.68 5.90
N PRO A 13 -19.15 -5.34 7.14
CA PRO A 13 -20.54 -5.35 7.56
C PRO A 13 -21.39 -4.25 6.89
N PHE A 14 -20.77 -3.24 6.26
CA PHE A 14 -21.48 -2.13 5.63
C PHE A 14 -21.77 -2.35 4.15
N ILE A 15 -20.96 -3.18 3.48
CA ILE A 15 -20.99 -3.32 2.01
C ILE A 15 -21.37 -4.76 1.61
N GLY A 16 -21.46 -5.68 2.57
CA GLY A 16 -21.80 -7.09 2.30
C GLY A 16 -20.74 -7.81 1.45
N ARG A 17 -19.53 -7.27 1.39
CA ARG A 17 -18.40 -7.80 0.61
C ARG A 17 -17.25 -8.16 1.53
N VAL A 18 -16.37 -9.04 1.06
CA VAL A 18 -15.13 -9.34 1.76
C VAL A 18 -14.10 -8.25 1.42
N GLY A 19 -13.66 -7.51 2.43
CA GLY A 19 -12.62 -6.49 2.33
C GLY A 19 -11.26 -7.01 2.78
N THR A 20 -10.20 -6.37 2.30
CA THR A 20 -8.82 -6.66 2.72
C THR A 20 -8.42 -5.69 3.83
N VAL A 21 -8.09 -6.21 5.02
CA VAL A 21 -7.73 -5.38 6.18
C VAL A 21 -6.40 -5.80 6.80
N PRO A 22 -5.65 -4.87 7.44
CA PRO A 22 -4.42 -5.23 8.15
C PRO A 22 -4.70 -6.21 9.29
N PHE A 23 -3.88 -7.26 9.40
CA PHE A 23 -4.03 -8.33 10.39
C PHE A 23 -3.96 -7.76 11.83
N LEU A 24 -2.91 -6.98 12.11
CA LEU A 24 -2.71 -6.32 13.41
C LEU A 24 -3.43 -4.96 13.54
N SER A 25 -4.61 -4.81 12.95
CA SER A 25 -5.36 -3.53 12.94
C SER A 25 -5.66 -2.94 14.33
N ARG A 26 -5.67 -3.77 15.40
CA ARG A 26 -6.01 -3.35 16.77
C ARG A 26 -4.91 -3.59 17.82
N VAL A 27 -3.78 -4.19 17.45
CA VAL A 27 -2.83 -4.77 18.43
C VAL A 27 -1.67 -3.84 18.78
N CYS A 28 -1.42 -2.80 17.98
CA CYS A 28 -0.35 -1.84 18.31
C CYS A 28 -0.87 -0.77 19.27
N SER A 29 -0.41 -0.82 20.53
CA SER A 29 -0.69 0.17 21.58
C SER A 29 -0.35 1.62 21.19
N ARG A 30 0.47 1.80 20.14
CA ARG A 30 0.63 3.06 19.42
C ARG A 30 0.44 2.83 17.94
N SER A 31 -0.44 3.63 17.32
CA SER A 31 -0.58 3.63 15.87
C SER A 31 0.78 3.95 15.21
N PRO A 32 1.12 3.25 14.10
CA PRO A 32 2.14 3.69 13.18
C PRO A 32 2.13 5.19 12.89
N THR A 33 3.31 5.82 12.87
CA THR A 33 3.50 7.21 12.44
C THR A 33 3.28 7.33 10.92
N VAL A 34 3.87 6.42 10.16
CA VAL A 34 3.70 6.31 8.70
C VAL A 34 3.10 4.95 8.37
N ARG A 35 2.08 4.91 7.49
CA ARG A 35 1.48 3.66 6.98
C ARG A 35 1.53 3.65 5.46
N LEU A 36 2.11 2.58 4.92
CA LEU A 36 2.13 2.29 3.50
C LEU A 36 1.25 1.06 3.24
N TRP A 37 0.55 1.08 2.12
CA TRP A 37 -0.21 -0.05 1.59
C TRP A 37 0.38 -0.45 0.26
N LEU A 38 0.68 -1.73 0.10
CA LEU A 38 1.22 -2.28 -1.14
C LEU A 38 0.22 -3.26 -1.72
N GLU A 39 -0.07 -3.10 -3.00
CA GLU A 39 -0.98 -3.96 -3.74
C GLU A 39 -0.39 -4.35 -5.09
N ARG A 40 -0.82 -5.49 -5.63
CA ARG A 40 -0.49 -5.86 -7.01
C ARG A 40 -1.21 -4.91 -7.96
N SER A 41 -0.58 -4.61 -9.09
CA SER A 41 -1.23 -3.83 -10.13
C SER A 41 -2.28 -4.69 -10.84
N ASP A 42 -3.49 -4.17 -10.99
CA ASP A 42 -4.61 -4.84 -11.68
C ASP A 42 -4.59 -4.59 -13.20
N ASP A 43 -3.61 -3.85 -13.71
CA ASP A 43 -3.51 -3.45 -15.13
C ASP A 43 -3.05 -4.59 -16.07
N GLY A 44 -3.02 -5.84 -15.59
CA GLY A 44 -2.52 -6.99 -16.35
C GLY A 44 -1.03 -6.89 -16.70
N SER A 45 -0.32 -5.87 -16.21
CA SER A 45 1.13 -5.74 -16.40
C SER A 45 1.86 -6.82 -15.62
N THR A 46 3.09 -7.11 -16.04
CA THR A 46 3.95 -8.14 -15.46
C THR A 46 3.95 -8.10 -13.94
N ASP A 47 4.09 -9.28 -13.33
CA ASP A 47 4.03 -9.55 -11.89
C ASP A 47 5.04 -8.73 -11.04
N THR A 48 5.87 -7.91 -11.68
CA THR A 48 6.87 -7.02 -11.12
C THR A 48 6.32 -5.64 -10.77
N THR A 49 5.23 -5.17 -11.39
CA THR A 49 4.64 -3.85 -11.06
C THR A 49 3.77 -3.95 -9.81
N LYS A 50 3.92 -2.98 -8.91
CA LYS A 50 3.12 -2.84 -7.68
C LYS A 50 2.66 -1.42 -7.51
N HIS A 51 1.49 -1.25 -6.91
CA HIS A 51 0.97 0.04 -6.53
C HIS A 51 1.24 0.24 -5.03
N ILE A 52 1.78 1.40 -4.69
CA ILE A 52 2.04 1.79 -3.30
C ILE A 52 1.21 3.01 -2.96
N THR A 53 0.53 2.96 -1.82
CA THR A 53 -0.27 4.08 -1.31
C THR A 53 0.22 4.47 0.07
N LEU A 54 0.56 5.75 0.24
CA LEU A 54 0.75 6.38 1.54
C LEU A 54 -0.61 6.61 2.19
N TRP A 55 -0.96 5.77 3.15
CA TRP A 55 -2.24 5.83 3.86
C TRP A 55 -2.24 6.81 5.03
N LYS A 56 -1.09 6.96 5.70
CA LYS A 56 -0.94 7.85 6.86
C LYS A 56 0.47 8.42 6.88
N SER A 57 0.61 9.72 7.08
CA SER A 57 1.87 10.43 7.33
C SER A 57 1.60 11.75 8.04
N PRO A 58 2.50 12.22 8.93
CA PRO A 58 2.43 13.59 9.44
C PRO A 58 2.95 14.64 8.43
N PHE A 59 3.64 14.22 7.37
CA PHE A 59 4.33 15.11 6.44
C PHE A 59 3.54 15.42 5.17
N SER A 60 2.55 14.58 4.83
CA SER A 60 1.79 14.71 3.59
C SER A 60 0.46 13.98 3.67
N GLY A 61 -0.48 14.41 2.83
CA GLY A 61 -1.75 13.71 2.64
C GLY A 61 -1.59 12.37 1.91
N ARG A 62 -2.70 11.66 1.73
CA ARG A 62 -2.74 10.40 0.99
C ARG A 62 -2.25 10.58 -0.44
N ARG A 63 -1.31 9.76 -0.87
CA ARG A 63 -0.72 9.76 -2.23
C ARG A 63 -0.39 8.34 -2.66
N SER A 64 -0.38 8.11 -3.96
CA SER A 64 -0.06 6.80 -4.53
C SER A 64 0.95 6.91 -5.65
N SER A 65 1.67 5.82 -5.91
CA SER A 65 2.66 5.72 -6.99
C SER A 65 2.83 4.26 -7.43
N LYS A 66 3.47 4.04 -8.57
CA LYS A 66 3.82 2.71 -9.08
C LYS A 66 5.31 2.44 -8.86
N LEU A 67 5.62 1.22 -8.47
CA LEU A 67 6.99 0.73 -8.33
C LEU A 67 7.15 -0.58 -9.09
N VAL A 68 8.37 -0.86 -9.54
CA VAL A 68 8.74 -2.08 -10.25
C VAL A 68 9.74 -2.83 -9.40
N ILE A 69 9.47 -4.11 -9.15
CA ILE A 69 10.41 -5.02 -8.50
C ILE A 69 11.24 -5.70 -9.58
N THR A 70 12.54 -5.42 -9.58
CA THR A 70 13.54 -6.02 -10.48
C THR A 70 14.39 -7.04 -9.72
N SER A 71 15.26 -7.76 -10.43
CA SER A 71 16.27 -8.62 -9.80
C SER A 71 17.26 -7.85 -8.92
N SER A 72 17.42 -6.55 -9.14
CA SER A 72 18.27 -5.66 -8.35
C SER A 72 17.55 -4.99 -7.17
N GLY A 73 16.23 -5.21 -7.00
CA GLY A 73 15.45 -4.66 -5.90
C GLY A 73 14.25 -3.84 -6.35
N VAL A 74 14.00 -2.70 -5.70
CA VAL A 74 12.85 -1.83 -5.98
C VAL A 74 13.29 -0.62 -6.80
N SER A 75 12.69 -0.46 -7.98
CA SER A 75 12.87 0.69 -8.85
C SER A 75 11.59 1.52 -8.89
N LEU A 76 11.75 2.84 -8.91
CA LEU A 76 10.63 3.76 -9.12
C LEU A 76 10.27 3.75 -10.61
N ASN A 77 8.98 3.58 -10.91
CA ASN A 77 8.50 3.91 -12.24
C ASN A 77 8.26 5.43 -12.26
N VAL A 78 9.29 6.19 -12.64
CA VAL A 78 9.21 7.65 -12.71
C VAL A 78 8.46 8.02 -13.98
N GLU A 79 7.14 7.80 -13.99
CA GLU A 79 6.28 8.67 -14.79
C GLU A 79 6.15 9.96 -13.99
N GLU A 80 7.01 10.93 -14.32
CA GLU A 80 6.87 12.34 -13.92
C GLU A 80 5.44 12.79 -14.26
N SER A 81 4.53 12.69 -13.30
CA SER A 81 3.35 13.54 -13.28
C SER A 81 3.84 14.92 -12.83
N ARG A 82 4.40 15.66 -13.79
CA ARG A 82 4.43 17.12 -13.71
C ARG A 82 2.98 17.55 -13.50
N CYS A 83 2.67 18.09 -12.33
CA CYS A 83 1.49 18.92 -12.23
C CYS A 83 1.77 20.25 -12.94
N PRO A 84 0.80 20.82 -13.67
CA PRO A 84 0.82 22.24 -14.01
C PRO A 84 0.72 23.13 -12.75
#